data_AF-A0A537J0F5-F1
#
_entry.id   AF-A0A537J0F5-F1
#
_cell.length_a   1.000
_cell.length_b   1.000
_cell.length_c   1.000
_cell.angle_alpha   90.00
_cell.angle_beta   90.00
_cell.angle_gamma   90.00
#
_symmetry.space_group_name_H-M   'P 1'
#
loop_
_entity.id
_entity.type
_entity.pdbx_description
1 polymer ?
#
loop_
_entity_poly.entity_id
_entity_poly.type
_entity_poly.pdbx_seq_one_letter_code
_entity_poly.pdbx_strand_id
1 'polypeptide(L)'
;MANYKQQVVELLKSFETGDSKPIAYINPNKYVQHNLAAGDCLAGLRTLFQVLPKGSAKVNTVRVFQDGNFVFAHTDYNFFGPKVGFDIFRFEDGKVVEHWDNLQETAAKPSPSGHTMIDGPTAASELDKTEANKALMQTYMEDLLHGRRDKFASYFDGNNYIQHSPLVADNLTGLFAGLQALAKQGLALKYDRVHKVLGEGNFVLVVAEGSFGDRPSSFYDFYRIQTGKIAEHWDTIEPIPPRVEWKNSNGKFGFSR
;
A
#
# COMPACT_ATOMS: atom_id res chain seq x y z
N MET A 1 23.32 -14.06 -0.66
CA MET A 1 22.04 -13.80 0.03
C MET A 1 20.96 -13.64 -1.03
N ALA A 2 19.74 -14.13 -0.81
CA ALA A 2 18.66 -13.97 -1.79
C ALA A 2 18.25 -12.49 -1.89
N ASN A 3 18.02 -12.01 -3.11
CA ASN A 3 17.55 -10.64 -3.36
C ASN A 3 16.01 -10.62 -3.35
N TYR A 4 15.41 -10.40 -2.18
CA TYR A 4 13.96 -10.46 -2.01
C TYR A 4 13.21 -9.41 -2.83
N LYS A 5 13.77 -8.20 -2.97
CA LYS A 5 13.18 -7.15 -3.81
C LYS A 5 13.08 -7.61 -5.27
N GLN A 6 14.15 -8.17 -5.82
CA GLN A 6 14.13 -8.71 -7.18
C GLN A 6 13.14 -9.87 -7.32
N GLN A 7 13.07 -10.78 -6.34
CA GLN A 7 12.10 -11.87 -6.36
C GLN A 7 10.66 -11.37 -6.39
N VAL A 8 10.34 -10.31 -5.64
CA VAL A 8 9.00 -9.70 -5.68
C VAL A 8 8.72 -9.05 -7.03
N VAL A 9 9.66 -8.27 -7.60
CA VAL A 9 9.46 -7.66 -8.93
C VAL A 9 9.23 -8.74 -10.00
N GLU A 10 10.04 -9.81 -9.99
CA GLU A 10 9.89 -10.94 -10.92
C GLU A 10 8.57 -11.68 -10.68
N LEU A 11 8.17 -11.91 -9.43
CA LEU A 11 6.90 -12.55 -9.08
C LEU A 11 5.71 -11.73 -9.57
N LEU A 12 5.68 -10.43 -9.32
CA LEU A 12 4.60 -9.57 -9.79
C LEU A 12 4.59 -9.52 -11.33
N LYS A 13 5.75 -9.38 -11.97
CA LYS A 13 5.86 -9.36 -13.44
C LYS A 13 5.46 -10.68 -14.09
N SER A 14 5.52 -11.79 -13.36
CA SER A 14 5.06 -13.10 -13.81
C SER A 14 3.57 -13.12 -14.16
N PHE A 15 2.75 -12.25 -13.54
CA PHE A 15 1.32 -12.16 -13.82
C PHE A 15 1.03 -11.59 -15.21
N GLU A 16 1.86 -10.67 -15.71
CA GLU A 16 1.79 -10.19 -17.10
C GLU A 16 2.41 -11.19 -18.08
N THR A 17 3.59 -11.71 -17.76
CA THR A 17 4.40 -12.50 -18.71
C THR A 17 3.98 -13.96 -18.81
N GLY A 18 3.31 -14.49 -17.79
CA GLY A 18 3.03 -15.92 -17.65
C GLY A 18 4.27 -16.77 -17.32
N ASP A 19 5.40 -16.15 -16.95
CA ASP A 19 6.59 -16.91 -16.53
C ASP A 19 6.28 -17.70 -15.25
N SER A 20 6.51 -19.00 -15.27
CA SER A 20 6.25 -19.86 -14.11
C SER A 20 7.43 -19.92 -13.14
N LYS A 21 8.63 -19.45 -13.53
CA LYS A 21 9.83 -19.51 -12.67
C LYS A 21 9.62 -18.80 -11.32
N PRO A 22 9.03 -17.59 -11.24
CA PRO A 22 8.87 -16.90 -9.96
C PRO A 22 7.92 -17.60 -8.98
N ILE A 23 7.08 -18.54 -9.45
CA ILE A 23 6.27 -19.38 -8.55
C ILE A 23 7.17 -20.18 -7.59
N ALA A 24 8.40 -20.53 -8.01
CA ALA A 24 9.35 -21.21 -7.15
C ALA A 24 9.79 -20.35 -5.95
N TYR A 25 9.55 -19.05 -5.95
CA TYR A 25 9.82 -18.19 -4.79
C TYR A 25 8.81 -18.38 -3.67
N ILE A 26 7.64 -18.95 -3.95
CA ILE A 26 6.58 -19.19 -2.98
C ILE A 26 6.78 -20.54 -2.28
N ASN A 27 6.60 -20.56 -0.96
CA ASN A 27 6.53 -21.81 -0.20
C ASN A 27 5.13 -22.43 -0.37
N PRO A 28 4.98 -23.57 -1.06
CA PRO A 28 3.68 -24.14 -1.36
C PRO A 28 2.93 -24.65 -0.12
N ASN A 29 3.63 -24.89 0.99
CA ASN A 29 3.08 -25.50 2.20
C ASN A 29 2.74 -24.48 3.29
N LYS A 30 3.24 -23.24 3.15
CA LYS A 30 3.07 -22.18 4.16
C LYS A 30 2.37 -20.93 3.63
N TYR A 31 2.18 -20.81 2.32
CA TYR A 31 1.68 -19.57 1.72
C TYR A 31 0.26 -19.23 2.17
N VAL A 32 0.13 -18.07 2.83
CA VAL A 32 -1.14 -17.48 3.26
C VAL A 32 -1.45 -16.25 2.41
N GLN A 33 -2.68 -16.18 1.90
CA GLN A 33 -3.18 -15.06 1.09
C GLN A 33 -4.19 -14.20 1.86
N HIS A 34 -3.99 -12.89 1.87
CA HIS A 34 -4.88 -11.91 2.49
C HIS A 34 -5.73 -11.08 1.51
N ASN A 35 -5.46 -11.15 0.19
CA ASN A 35 -6.38 -10.61 -0.82
C ASN A 35 -7.73 -11.34 -0.73
N LEU A 36 -8.78 -10.62 -0.32
CA LEU A 36 -10.11 -11.18 -0.06
C LEU A 36 -10.82 -11.70 -1.32
N ALA A 37 -10.41 -11.26 -2.51
CA ALA A 37 -10.91 -11.75 -3.80
C ALA A 37 -10.16 -12.99 -4.30
N ALA A 38 -9.03 -13.35 -3.69
CA ALA A 38 -8.26 -14.53 -4.03
C ALA A 38 -8.54 -15.68 -3.04
N GLY A 39 -8.65 -16.90 -3.59
CA GLY A 39 -8.62 -18.10 -2.76
C GLY A 39 -7.27 -18.24 -2.07
N ASP A 40 -7.24 -19.01 -0.98
CA ASP A 40 -6.00 -19.24 -0.25
C ASP A 40 -5.04 -20.18 -1.00
N CYS A 41 -3.79 -20.22 -0.51
CA CYS A 41 -2.69 -20.99 -1.05
C CYS A 41 -2.33 -20.58 -2.50
N LEU A 42 -1.30 -21.23 -3.04
CA LEU A 42 -0.87 -21.00 -4.42
C LEU A 42 -1.96 -21.37 -5.45
N ALA A 43 -2.87 -22.30 -5.10
CA ALA A 43 -3.96 -22.71 -5.97
C ALA A 43 -4.96 -21.56 -6.19
N GLY A 44 -5.39 -20.87 -5.12
CA GLY A 44 -6.32 -19.76 -5.24
C GLY A 44 -5.76 -18.57 -6.00
N LEU A 45 -4.45 -18.28 -5.82
CA LEU A 45 -3.74 -17.29 -6.61
C LEU A 45 -3.75 -17.65 -8.11
N ARG A 46 -3.45 -18.91 -8.46
CA ARG A 46 -3.47 -19.37 -9.87
C ARG A 46 -4.85 -19.24 -10.49
N THR A 47 -5.91 -19.57 -9.76
CA THR A 47 -7.29 -19.45 -10.26
C THR A 47 -7.65 -18.00 -10.60
N LEU A 48 -7.23 -17.03 -9.79
CA LEU A 48 -7.49 -15.61 -10.04
C LEU A 48 -6.88 -15.11 -11.36
N PHE A 49 -5.72 -15.64 -11.75
CA PHE A 49 -5.06 -15.22 -13.00
C PHE A 49 -5.44 -16.07 -14.22
N GLN A 50 -5.94 -17.30 -14.03
CA GLN A 50 -6.43 -18.12 -15.14
C GLN A 50 -7.68 -17.55 -15.82
N VAL A 51 -8.45 -16.72 -15.12
CA VAL A 51 -9.64 -16.07 -15.68
C VAL A 51 -9.31 -14.85 -16.57
N LEU A 52 -8.08 -14.35 -16.54
CA LEU A 52 -7.66 -13.24 -17.39
C LEU A 52 -7.30 -13.74 -18.80
N PRO A 53 -7.77 -13.06 -19.86
CA PRO A 53 -7.32 -13.36 -21.22
C PRO A 53 -5.80 -13.30 -21.33
N LYS A 54 -5.20 -14.25 -22.06
CA LYS A 54 -3.74 -14.32 -22.22
C LYS A 54 -3.18 -12.99 -22.75
N GLY A 55 -2.22 -12.41 -22.04
CA GLY A 55 -1.57 -11.15 -22.42
C GLY A 55 -2.38 -9.88 -22.14
N SER A 56 -3.53 -9.99 -21.47
CA SER A 56 -4.34 -8.82 -21.09
C SER A 56 -3.84 -8.10 -19.84
N ALA A 57 -3.12 -8.82 -18.96
CA ALA A 57 -2.59 -8.23 -17.73
C ALA A 57 -1.37 -7.35 -18.02
N LYS A 58 -1.29 -6.19 -17.36
CA LYS A 58 -0.08 -5.36 -17.30
C LYS A 58 0.36 -5.16 -15.87
N VAL A 59 1.67 -5.23 -15.66
CA VAL A 59 2.31 -5.06 -14.35
C VAL A 59 3.55 -4.20 -14.50
N ASN A 60 3.56 -3.07 -13.81
CA ASN A 60 4.68 -2.16 -13.71
C ASN A 60 4.96 -1.84 -12.24
N THR A 61 5.91 -2.57 -11.64
CA THR A 61 6.35 -2.27 -10.27
C THR A 61 7.18 -0.99 -10.29
N VAL A 62 6.61 0.10 -9.78
CA VAL A 62 7.16 1.45 -9.83
C VAL A 62 8.33 1.60 -8.86
N ARG A 63 8.18 1.03 -7.67
CA ARG A 63 9.16 1.08 -6.58
C ARG A 63 8.95 -0.11 -5.64
N VAL A 64 10.04 -0.57 -5.05
CA VAL A 64 10.07 -1.76 -4.19
C VAL A 64 11.06 -1.55 -3.05
N PHE A 65 10.64 -1.92 -1.85
CA PHE A 65 11.37 -1.70 -0.62
C PHE A 65 11.39 -2.94 0.26
N GLN A 66 12.37 -3.03 1.16
CA GLN A 66 12.54 -4.16 2.06
C GLN A 66 12.72 -3.70 3.51
N ASP A 67 11.94 -4.28 4.42
CA ASP A 67 12.01 -4.08 5.87
C ASP A 67 12.14 -5.45 6.55
N GLY A 68 13.38 -5.81 6.92
CA GLY A 68 13.68 -7.13 7.46
C GLY A 68 13.30 -8.26 6.49
N ASN A 69 12.33 -9.08 6.90
CA ASN A 69 11.79 -10.18 6.10
C ASN A 69 10.51 -9.81 5.32
N PHE A 70 10.10 -8.55 5.33
CA PHE A 70 9.01 -8.04 4.51
C PHE A 70 9.57 -7.32 3.28
N VAL A 71 8.92 -7.49 2.14
CA VAL A 71 9.12 -6.67 0.95
C VAL A 71 7.78 -6.06 0.60
N PHE A 72 7.76 -4.77 0.30
CA PHE A 72 6.57 -4.08 -0.15
C PHE A 72 6.82 -3.32 -1.43
N ALA A 73 5.84 -3.35 -2.32
CA ALA A 73 5.94 -2.82 -3.68
C ALA A 73 4.75 -1.91 -3.97
N HIS A 74 5.01 -0.83 -4.70
CA HIS A 74 3.96 0.03 -5.25
C HIS A 74 3.90 -0.24 -6.76
N THR A 75 2.75 -0.71 -7.23
CA THR A 75 2.62 -1.30 -8.55
C THR A 75 1.46 -0.67 -9.31
N ASP A 76 1.74 -0.29 -10.56
CA ASP A 76 0.74 0.07 -11.55
C ASP A 76 0.32 -1.18 -12.32
N TYR A 77 -0.98 -1.45 -12.30
CA TYR A 77 -1.60 -2.64 -12.79
C TYR A 77 -2.64 -2.32 -13.87
N ASN A 78 -2.76 -3.24 -14.82
CA ASN A 78 -3.98 -3.38 -15.60
C ASN A 78 -4.40 -4.84 -15.59
N PHE A 79 -5.30 -5.18 -14.68
CA PHE A 79 -6.00 -6.46 -14.67
C PHE A 79 -7.42 -6.22 -14.15
N PHE A 80 -8.42 -6.64 -14.91
CA PHE A 80 -9.82 -6.22 -14.69
C PHE A 80 -9.99 -4.69 -14.63
N GLY A 81 -9.24 -3.95 -15.46
CA GLY A 81 -9.17 -2.49 -15.48
C GLY A 81 -7.87 -1.92 -14.86
N PRO A 82 -7.63 -0.61 -15.01
CA PRO A 82 -6.45 0.04 -14.45
C PRO A 82 -6.54 0.13 -12.93
N LYS A 83 -5.49 -0.30 -12.24
CA LYS A 83 -5.40 -0.28 -10.77
C LYS A 83 -4.02 0.19 -10.33
N VAL A 84 -3.97 0.83 -9.19
CA VAL A 84 -2.74 1.05 -8.44
C VAL A 84 -2.84 0.26 -7.15
N GLY A 85 -1.74 -0.40 -6.79
CA GLY A 85 -1.70 -1.34 -5.69
C GLY A 85 -0.45 -1.20 -4.85
N PHE A 86 -0.60 -1.51 -3.57
CA PHE A 86 0.52 -1.87 -2.72
C PHE A 86 0.46 -3.35 -2.42
N ASP A 87 1.56 -4.05 -2.68
CA ASP A 87 1.73 -5.47 -2.35
C ASP A 87 2.73 -5.58 -1.20
N ILE A 88 2.47 -6.47 -0.24
CA ILE A 88 3.37 -6.80 0.87
C ILE A 88 3.58 -8.31 0.86
N PHE A 89 4.85 -8.74 0.87
CA PHE A 89 5.25 -10.14 0.93
C PHE A 89 6.10 -10.38 2.16
N ARG A 90 5.83 -11.44 2.91
CA ARG A 90 6.69 -11.91 4.01
C ARG A 90 7.48 -13.14 3.58
N PHE A 91 8.75 -13.15 3.98
CA PHE A 91 9.69 -14.23 3.70
C PHE A 91 10.02 -15.06 4.95
N GLU A 92 10.17 -16.36 4.74
CA GLU A 92 10.81 -17.32 5.65
C GLU A 92 11.71 -18.25 4.82
N ASP A 93 12.92 -18.54 5.30
CA ASP A 93 13.86 -19.48 4.66
C ASP A 93 14.08 -19.22 3.15
N GLY A 94 14.09 -17.94 2.77
CA GLY A 94 14.28 -17.51 1.38
C GLY A 94 13.06 -17.72 0.46
N LYS A 95 11.88 -18.00 1.03
CA LYS A 95 10.62 -18.18 0.30
C LYS A 95 9.55 -17.23 0.80
N VAL A 96 8.68 -16.79 -0.11
CA VAL A 96 7.44 -16.08 0.20
C VAL A 96 6.50 -17.05 0.91
N VAL A 97 6.05 -16.67 2.10
CA VAL A 97 5.11 -17.43 2.92
C VAL A 97 3.80 -16.68 3.17
N GLU A 98 3.72 -15.40 2.84
CA GLU A 98 2.51 -14.62 3.10
C GLU A 98 2.44 -13.41 2.17
N HIS A 99 1.22 -13.04 1.79
CA HIS A 99 0.94 -11.92 0.90
C HIS A 99 -0.28 -11.13 1.33
N TRP A 100 -0.15 -9.80 1.29
CA TRP A 100 -1.24 -8.84 1.40
C TRP A 100 -1.17 -7.90 0.22
N ASP A 101 -2.32 -7.43 -0.23
CA ASP A 101 -2.41 -6.30 -1.17
C ASP A 101 -3.45 -5.29 -0.72
N ASN A 102 -3.37 -4.09 -1.30
CA ASN A 102 -4.44 -3.10 -1.25
C ASN A 102 -4.55 -2.39 -2.59
N LEU A 103 -5.68 -2.58 -3.28
CA LEU A 103 -5.88 -2.17 -4.66
C LEU A 103 -6.93 -1.06 -4.76
N GLN A 104 -6.62 -0.03 -5.55
CA GLN A 104 -7.53 1.04 -5.90
C GLN A 104 -7.60 1.20 -7.42
N GLU A 105 -8.75 1.58 -7.96
CA GLU A 105 -8.86 1.97 -9.36
C GLU A 105 -7.98 3.21 -9.64
N THR A 106 -7.21 3.16 -10.71
CA THR A 106 -6.37 4.29 -11.10
C THR A 106 -7.25 5.48 -11.47
N ALA A 107 -6.99 6.63 -10.87
CA ALA A 107 -7.72 7.84 -11.21
C ALA A 107 -7.54 8.23 -12.69
N ALA A 108 -8.64 8.54 -13.37
CA ALA A 108 -8.62 8.93 -14.79
C ALA A 108 -7.93 10.29 -15.04
N LYS A 109 -7.71 11.08 -13.98
CA LYS A 109 -7.05 12.38 -14.01
C LYS A 109 -6.04 12.47 -12.86
N PRO A 110 -4.98 13.28 -13.02
CA PRO A 110 -4.10 13.63 -11.91
C PRO A 110 -4.85 14.28 -10.75
N SER A 111 -4.21 14.32 -9.58
CA SER A 111 -4.65 15.07 -8.40
C SER A 111 -4.88 16.55 -8.74
N PRO A 112 -5.58 17.32 -7.89
CA PRO A 112 -5.74 18.76 -8.09
C PRO A 112 -4.43 19.53 -8.31
N SER A 113 -3.30 18.99 -7.84
CA SER A 113 -1.96 19.55 -8.03
C SER A 113 -1.22 19.04 -9.28
N GLY A 114 -1.81 18.12 -10.04
CA GLY A 114 -1.20 17.57 -11.25
C GLY A 114 -0.36 16.31 -11.05
N HIS A 115 -0.39 15.70 -9.86
CA HIS A 115 0.32 14.47 -9.56
C HIS A 115 -0.49 13.24 -9.92
N THR A 116 0.18 12.20 -10.41
CA THR A 116 -0.45 10.89 -10.59
C THR A 116 -0.42 10.10 -9.29
N MET A 117 -1.06 8.94 -9.25
CA MET A 117 -0.95 8.04 -8.10
C MET A 117 0.42 7.34 -7.99
N ILE A 118 1.33 7.50 -8.96
CA ILE A 118 2.56 6.69 -9.06
C ILE A 118 3.85 7.48 -9.35
N ASP A 119 3.77 8.77 -9.70
CA ASP A 119 4.94 9.62 -9.94
C ASP A 119 5.69 9.96 -8.64
N GLY A 120 6.81 10.66 -8.79
CA GLY A 120 7.72 10.99 -7.68
C GLY A 120 8.88 9.99 -7.54
N PRO A 121 9.70 10.15 -6.49
CA PRO A 121 10.94 9.38 -6.34
C PRO A 121 10.70 7.88 -6.11
N THR A 122 11.56 7.04 -6.67
CA THR A 122 11.42 5.57 -6.60
C THR A 122 12.53 4.88 -5.80
N ALA A 123 13.64 5.57 -5.53
CA ALA A 123 14.78 5.05 -4.79
C ALA A 123 14.84 5.62 -3.38
N ALA A 124 15.00 4.74 -2.38
CA ALA A 124 15.18 5.15 -1.00
C ALA A 124 16.51 5.88 -0.79
N SER A 125 16.49 6.91 0.06
CA SER A 125 17.65 7.57 0.64
C SER A 125 17.56 7.52 2.17
N GLU A 126 18.55 8.08 2.88
CA GLU A 126 18.56 8.14 4.36
C GLU A 126 18.37 6.75 5.01
N LEU A 127 19.04 5.71 4.47
CA LEU A 127 18.87 4.31 4.92
C LEU A 127 19.15 4.13 6.42
N ASP A 128 20.02 4.96 7.00
CA ASP A 128 20.32 4.99 8.43
C ASP A 128 19.18 5.56 9.30
N LYS A 129 18.14 6.14 8.68
CA LYS A 129 16.98 6.74 9.35
C LYS A 129 15.73 5.86 9.36
N THR A 130 15.80 4.66 8.79
CA THR A 130 14.64 3.75 8.65
C THR A 130 13.80 3.64 9.94
N GLU A 131 14.44 3.28 11.05
CA GLU A 131 13.72 3.09 12.33
C GLU A 131 13.20 4.40 12.92
N ALA A 132 13.93 5.50 12.76
CA ALA A 132 13.49 6.82 13.21
C ALA A 132 12.26 7.29 12.41
N ASN A 133 12.24 7.06 11.09
CA ASN A 133 11.14 7.41 10.22
C ASN A 133 9.90 6.55 10.47
N LYS A 134 10.08 5.25 10.73
CA LYS A 134 8.98 4.36 11.17
C LYS A 134 8.38 4.81 12.51
N ALA A 135 9.23 5.17 13.48
CA ALA A 135 8.77 5.68 14.78
C ALA A 135 8.03 7.03 14.66
N LEU A 136 8.50 7.93 13.79
CA LEU A 136 7.80 9.17 13.45
C LEU A 136 6.39 8.88 12.93
N MET A 137 6.27 7.98 11.96
CA MET A 137 4.97 7.64 11.37
C MET A 137 4.04 6.92 12.34
N GLN A 138 4.57 6.03 13.19
CA GLN A 138 3.80 5.41 14.26
C GLN A 138 3.20 6.49 15.19
N THR A 139 4.01 7.45 15.63
CA THR A 139 3.56 8.53 16.51
C THR A 139 2.53 9.43 15.83
N TYR A 140 2.75 9.77 14.56
CA TYR A 140 1.81 10.54 13.74
C TYR A 140 0.43 9.86 13.66
N MET A 141 0.40 8.55 13.37
CA MET A 141 -0.86 7.81 13.27
C MET A 141 -1.55 7.67 14.62
N GLU A 142 -0.82 7.48 15.71
CA GLU A 142 -1.37 7.47 17.07
C GLU A 142 -1.98 8.83 17.44
N ASP A 143 -1.34 9.93 17.06
CA ASP A 143 -1.90 11.27 17.24
C ASP A 143 -3.20 11.46 16.46
N LEU A 144 -3.26 10.99 15.21
CA LEU A 144 -4.48 11.01 14.39
C LEU A 144 -5.61 10.19 15.03
N LEU A 145 -5.32 8.96 15.45
CA LEU A 145 -6.29 8.06 16.09
C LEU A 145 -6.85 8.65 17.39
N HIS A 146 -6.03 9.37 18.16
CA HIS A 146 -6.46 10.05 19.38
C HIS A 146 -7.05 11.46 19.15
N GLY A 147 -7.15 11.90 17.89
CA GLY A 147 -7.69 13.22 17.55
C GLY A 147 -6.82 14.39 18.00
N ARG A 148 -5.51 14.20 18.20
CA ARG A 148 -4.54 15.22 18.63
C ARG A 148 -4.14 16.14 17.47
N ARG A 149 -5.12 16.89 16.97
CA ARG A 149 -5.00 17.76 15.79
C ARG A 149 -4.03 18.93 15.98
N ASP A 150 -3.78 19.33 17.22
CA ASP A 150 -2.83 20.39 17.59
C ASP A 150 -1.39 20.07 17.19
N LYS A 151 -1.03 18.79 17.13
CA LYS A 151 0.31 18.34 16.74
C LYS A 151 0.48 18.17 15.24
N PHE A 152 -0.60 18.15 14.48
CA PHE A 152 -0.59 17.75 13.07
C PHE A 152 0.43 18.53 12.23
N ALA A 153 0.41 19.87 12.31
CA ALA A 153 1.32 20.72 11.55
C ALA A 153 2.80 20.51 11.92
N SER A 154 3.09 20.00 13.12
CA SER A 154 4.47 19.79 13.57
C SER A 154 5.18 18.64 12.84
N TYR A 155 4.44 17.74 12.19
CA TYR A 155 4.99 16.62 11.43
C TYR A 155 5.53 17.02 10.05
N PHE A 156 5.23 18.24 9.60
CA PHE A 156 5.55 18.73 8.26
C PHE A 156 6.58 19.86 8.31
N ASP A 157 7.25 20.11 7.19
CA ASP A 157 8.10 21.28 7.00
C ASP A 157 7.26 22.46 6.50
N GLY A 158 6.60 23.14 7.43
CA GLY A 158 5.68 24.23 7.10
C GLY A 158 4.55 23.74 6.20
N ASN A 159 4.45 24.31 5.00
CA ASN A 159 3.43 23.97 4.01
C ASN A 159 3.97 23.10 2.86
N ASN A 160 5.21 22.60 2.96
CA ASN A 160 5.87 21.82 1.92
C ASN A 160 5.47 20.34 2.04
N TYR A 161 4.43 19.96 1.31
CA TYR A 161 3.91 18.59 1.28
C TYR A 161 3.33 18.29 -0.10
N ILE A 162 3.74 17.18 -0.71
CA ILE A 162 3.27 16.74 -2.02
C ILE A 162 2.24 15.63 -1.84
N GLN A 163 1.14 15.70 -2.57
CA GLN A 163 0.00 14.78 -2.45
C GLN A 163 -0.33 14.10 -3.79
N HIS A 164 -0.21 12.78 -3.80
CA HIS A 164 -0.55 11.94 -4.95
C HIS A 164 -1.94 11.32 -4.86
N SER A 165 -2.59 11.38 -3.69
CA SER A 165 -3.99 11.00 -3.53
C SER A 165 -4.84 11.81 -4.51
N PRO A 166 -5.64 11.17 -5.38
CA PRO A 166 -6.28 11.83 -6.52
C PRO A 166 -7.37 12.83 -6.11
N LEU A 167 -7.79 12.84 -4.85
CA LEU A 167 -8.90 13.66 -4.34
C LEU A 167 -8.43 14.92 -3.61
N VAL A 168 -7.12 15.08 -3.41
CA VAL A 168 -6.57 16.07 -2.48
C VAL A 168 -5.39 16.79 -3.11
N ALA A 169 -5.32 18.11 -2.94
CA ALA A 169 -4.21 18.92 -3.46
C ALA A 169 -2.97 18.84 -2.54
N ASP A 170 -1.84 19.31 -3.04
CA ASP A 170 -0.62 19.50 -2.25
C ASP A 170 -0.84 20.42 -1.06
N ASN A 171 0.18 20.47 -0.22
CA ASN A 171 0.35 21.33 0.93
C ASN A 171 -0.72 21.11 2.00
N LEU A 172 -0.51 21.65 3.20
CA LEU A 172 -1.43 21.42 4.32
C LEU A 172 -2.77 22.13 4.11
N THR A 173 -2.76 23.31 3.49
CA THR A 173 -3.98 24.03 3.13
C THR A 173 -4.83 23.22 2.15
N GLY A 174 -4.21 22.67 1.10
CA GLY A 174 -4.89 21.81 0.12
C GLY A 174 -5.38 20.51 0.72
N LEU A 175 -4.57 19.89 1.59
CA LEU A 175 -4.96 18.72 2.36
C LEU A 175 -6.22 18.94 3.19
N PHE A 176 -6.24 19.99 4.02
CA PHE A 176 -7.39 20.29 4.87
C PHE A 176 -8.64 20.66 4.05
N ALA A 177 -8.48 21.44 2.98
CA ALA A 177 -9.59 21.80 2.10
C ALA A 177 -10.20 20.56 1.42
N GLY A 178 -9.35 19.66 0.91
CA GLY A 178 -9.77 18.41 0.28
C GLY A 178 -10.50 17.49 1.26
N LEU A 179 -9.93 17.24 2.44
CA LEU A 179 -10.57 16.41 3.47
C LEU A 179 -11.91 17.01 3.94
N GLN A 180 -12.00 18.33 4.10
CA GLN A 180 -13.25 18.99 4.46
C GLN A 180 -14.31 18.86 3.34
N ALA A 181 -13.89 18.98 2.08
CA ALA A 181 -14.79 18.81 0.93
C ALA A 181 -15.32 17.37 0.84
N LEU A 182 -14.45 16.37 1.02
CA LEU A 182 -14.84 14.96 1.06
C LEU A 182 -15.81 14.67 2.22
N ALA A 183 -15.53 15.19 3.40
CA ALA A 183 -16.41 15.04 4.56
C ALA A 183 -17.82 15.63 4.30
N LYS A 184 -17.91 16.80 3.64
CA LYS A 184 -19.20 17.40 3.25
C LYS A 184 -19.98 16.55 2.23
N GLN A 185 -19.29 15.72 1.46
CA GLN A 185 -19.88 14.77 0.51
C GLN A 185 -20.21 13.41 1.15
N GLY A 186 -20.06 13.28 2.48
CA GLY A 186 -20.27 12.01 3.18
C GLY A 186 -19.12 11.02 3.03
N LEU A 187 -17.98 11.45 2.49
CA LEU A 187 -16.76 10.65 2.30
C LEU A 187 -15.70 10.99 3.35
N ALA A 188 -16.12 11.13 4.60
CA ALA A 188 -15.19 11.42 5.69
C ALA A 188 -14.25 10.22 5.91
N LEU A 189 -12.95 10.49 5.95
CA LEU A 189 -11.93 9.49 6.30
C LEU A 189 -11.84 9.38 7.83
N LYS A 190 -11.85 8.14 8.32
CA LYS A 190 -11.63 7.82 9.73
C LYS A 190 -10.71 6.61 9.83
N TYR A 191 -9.67 6.72 10.66
CA TYR A 191 -8.86 5.57 11.07
C TYR A 191 -9.41 4.98 12.38
N ASP A 192 -9.40 3.67 12.47
CA ASP A 192 -9.76 2.90 13.68
C ASP A 192 -8.57 2.15 14.25
N ARG A 193 -7.63 1.69 13.42
CA ARG A 193 -6.46 0.92 13.85
C ARG A 193 -5.31 0.97 12.85
N VAL A 194 -4.07 1.05 13.35
CA VAL A 194 -2.87 0.73 12.58
C VAL A 194 -2.51 -0.73 12.80
N HIS A 195 -2.30 -1.48 11.72
CA HIS A 195 -1.95 -2.90 11.73
C HIS A 195 -0.47 -3.14 11.45
N LYS A 196 0.16 -2.31 10.61
CA LYS A 196 1.59 -2.45 10.28
C LYS A 196 2.21 -1.10 9.90
N VAL A 197 3.48 -0.94 10.24
CA VAL A 197 4.35 0.12 9.73
C VAL A 197 5.62 -0.54 9.18
N LEU A 198 5.89 -0.37 7.90
CA LEU A 198 7.06 -0.89 7.19
C LEU A 198 7.87 0.27 6.63
N GLY A 199 9.20 0.17 6.58
CA GLY A 199 10.01 1.23 5.98
C GLY A 199 11.38 0.77 5.47
N GLU A 200 11.90 1.51 4.49
CA GLU A 200 13.29 1.44 4.03
C GLU A 200 13.79 2.88 3.78
N GLY A 201 14.73 3.32 4.60
CA GLY A 201 15.25 4.68 4.60
C GLY A 201 14.17 5.72 4.83
N ASN A 202 13.99 6.59 3.84
CA ASN A 202 13.02 7.68 3.89
C ASN A 202 11.62 7.30 3.43
N PHE A 203 11.36 6.06 3.01
CA PHE A 203 10.04 5.60 2.63
C PHE A 203 9.39 4.75 3.73
N VAL A 204 8.13 5.05 4.06
CA VAL A 204 7.38 4.35 5.11
C VAL A 204 5.96 4.07 4.63
N LEU A 205 5.55 2.80 4.68
CA LEU A 205 4.19 2.33 4.42
C LEU A 205 3.47 2.06 5.74
N VAL A 206 2.29 2.66 5.91
CA VAL A 206 1.37 2.43 7.02
C VAL A 206 0.17 1.66 6.51
N VAL A 207 -0.11 0.51 7.13
CA VAL A 207 -1.32 -0.28 6.89
C VAL A 207 -2.30 -0.03 8.01
N ALA A 208 -3.46 0.52 7.67
CA ALA A 208 -4.49 0.89 8.63
C ALA A 208 -5.90 0.44 8.20
N GLU A 209 -6.78 0.35 9.17
CA GLU A 209 -8.19 0.03 9.04
C GLU A 209 -9.03 1.23 9.50
N GLY A 210 -10.19 1.42 8.89
CA GLY A 210 -11.21 2.34 9.37
C GLY A 210 -12.38 2.44 8.41
N SER A 211 -12.85 3.67 8.15
CA SER A 211 -13.96 3.91 7.23
C SER A 211 -13.69 5.09 6.29
N PHE A 212 -14.17 4.96 5.04
CA PHE A 212 -14.24 6.05 4.08
C PHE A 212 -15.69 6.32 3.73
N GLY A 213 -16.26 7.35 4.35
CA GLY A 213 -17.71 7.51 4.46
C GLY A 213 -18.31 6.45 5.39
N ASP A 214 -19.36 5.78 4.91
CA ASP A 214 -20.04 4.68 5.61
C ASP A 214 -19.44 3.29 5.33
N ARG A 215 -18.45 3.21 4.43
CA ARG A 215 -17.83 1.94 4.03
C ARG A 215 -16.62 1.62 4.90
N PRO A 216 -16.57 0.43 5.53
CA PRO A 216 -15.34 -0.11 6.09
C PRO A 216 -14.27 -0.22 5.01
N SER A 217 -13.07 0.26 5.30
CA SER A 217 -11.99 0.39 4.32
C SER A 217 -10.63 0.04 4.92
N SER A 218 -9.76 -0.45 4.04
CA SER A 218 -8.33 -0.65 4.26
C SER A 218 -7.57 0.50 3.61
N PHE A 219 -6.66 1.11 4.38
CA PHE A 219 -5.82 2.23 3.97
C PHE A 219 -4.37 1.78 3.95
N TYR A 220 -3.72 1.94 2.81
CA TYR A 220 -2.28 1.77 2.68
C TYR A 220 -1.71 3.14 2.34
N ASP A 221 -1.26 3.83 3.37
CA ASP A 221 -0.72 5.19 3.28
C ASP A 221 0.80 5.11 3.20
N PHE A 222 1.36 5.58 2.10
CA PHE A 222 2.78 5.50 1.80
C PHE A 222 3.41 6.89 1.78
N TYR A 223 4.44 7.09 2.57
CA TYR A 223 5.02 8.40 2.84
C TYR A 223 6.49 8.43 2.46
N ARG A 224 6.94 9.58 1.94
CA ARG A 224 8.36 9.96 1.95
C ARG A 224 8.61 10.97 3.06
N ILE A 225 9.64 10.69 3.84
CA ILE A 225 10.16 11.57 4.88
C ILE A 225 11.37 12.34 4.33
N GLN A 226 11.56 13.56 4.80
CA GLN A 226 12.73 14.35 4.46
C GLN A 226 13.13 15.15 5.69
N THR A 227 14.37 14.95 6.15
CA THR A 227 14.90 15.68 7.32
C THR A 227 13.98 15.54 8.55
N GLY A 228 13.39 14.34 8.75
CA GLY A 228 12.48 14.05 9.87
C GLY A 228 11.09 14.70 9.77
N LYS A 229 10.68 15.15 8.57
CA LYS A 229 9.33 15.69 8.29
C LYS A 229 8.65 14.91 7.17
N ILE A 230 7.33 14.78 7.25
CA ILE A 230 6.52 14.19 6.18
C ILE A 230 6.55 15.16 4.99
N ALA A 231 7.00 14.68 3.83
CA ALA A 231 7.23 15.52 2.65
C ALA A 231 6.34 15.14 1.46
N GLU A 232 5.92 13.88 1.34
CA GLU A 232 5.19 13.38 0.18
C GLU A 232 4.36 12.15 0.56
N HIS A 233 3.23 11.95 -0.11
CA HIS A 233 2.27 10.89 0.23
C HIS A 233 1.56 10.31 -0.99
N TRP A 234 1.42 8.99 -0.99
CA TRP A 234 0.59 8.18 -1.89
C TRP A 234 -0.33 7.31 -1.06
N ASP A 235 -1.51 6.96 -1.57
CA ASP A 235 -2.42 6.06 -0.88
C ASP A 235 -3.09 5.04 -1.81
N THR A 236 -3.62 3.99 -1.19
CA THR A 236 -4.78 3.27 -1.71
C THR A 236 -5.86 3.15 -0.64
N ILE A 237 -7.10 3.36 -1.05
CA ILE A 237 -8.31 3.18 -0.25
C ILE A 237 -9.12 2.05 -0.87
N GLU A 238 -9.16 0.90 -0.21
CA GLU A 238 -9.89 -0.28 -0.67
C GLU A 238 -11.05 -0.60 0.28
N PRO A 239 -12.31 -0.60 -0.19
CA PRO A 239 -13.44 -1.06 0.60
C PRO A 239 -13.27 -2.53 1.01
N ILE A 240 -13.54 -2.84 2.28
CA ILE A 240 -13.52 -4.22 2.77
C ILE A 240 -14.91 -4.82 2.52
N PRO A 241 -15.05 -5.82 1.63
CA PRO A 241 -16.34 -6.44 1.34
C PRO A 241 -16.87 -7.20 2.59
N PRO A 242 -18.17 -7.48 2.66
CA PRO A 242 -18.72 -8.29 3.75
C PRO A 242 -18.12 -9.71 3.71
N ARG A 243 -18.03 -10.34 4.89
CA ARG A 243 -17.37 -11.66 5.07
C ARG A 243 -17.88 -12.76 4.13
N VAL A 244 -19.15 -12.70 3.72
CA VAL A 244 -19.78 -13.67 2.80
C VAL A 244 -19.17 -13.65 1.40
N GLU A 245 -18.52 -12.55 1.00
CA GLU A 245 -17.88 -12.41 -0.32
C GLU A 245 -16.42 -12.87 -0.32
N TRP A 246 -15.82 -13.11 0.86
CA TRP A 246 -14.39 -13.43 0.98
C TRP A 246 -14.10 -14.83 0.43
N LYS A 247 -13.03 -14.93 -0.37
CA LYS A 247 -12.56 -16.19 -0.96
C LYS A 247 -11.56 -16.96 -0.09
N ASN A 248 -11.11 -16.34 1.01
CA ASN A 248 -10.28 -16.97 2.03
C ASN A 248 -10.75 -16.56 3.44
N SER A 249 -10.25 -17.26 4.47
CA SER A 249 -10.59 -17.01 5.86
C SER A 249 -9.57 -16.17 6.64
N ASN A 250 -8.47 -15.77 5.99
CA ASN A 250 -7.29 -15.18 6.64
C ASN A 250 -7.49 -13.71 7.00
N GLY A 251 -8.45 -13.05 6.36
CA GLY A 251 -8.82 -11.66 6.59
C GLY A 251 -7.85 -10.66 5.98
N LYS A 252 -8.18 -9.37 6.02
CA LYS A 252 -7.43 -8.31 5.32
C LYS A 252 -6.08 -7.97 5.96
N PHE A 253 -5.95 -8.15 7.28
CA PHE A 253 -4.85 -7.54 8.06
C PHE A 253 -4.04 -8.53 8.90
N GLY A 254 -4.06 -9.84 8.63
CA GLY A 254 -3.55 -10.91 9.51
C GLY A 254 -2.05 -10.92 9.88
N PHE A 255 -1.39 -9.76 9.94
CA PHE A 255 -0.08 -9.57 10.53
C PHE A 255 -0.04 -10.15 11.95
N SER A 256 0.78 -11.19 12.13
CA SER A 256 1.14 -11.70 13.45
C SER A 256 1.90 -10.62 14.25
N ARG A 257 1.64 -10.57 15.56
CA ARG A 257 2.40 -9.74 16.51
C ARG A 257 3.80 -10.29 16.71
#